data_AF-A0AAP0ATS7-F1
#
_entry.id   AF-A0AAP0ATS7-F1
#
_cell.length_a   1.000
_cell.length_b   1.000
_cell.length_c   1.000
_cell.angle_alpha   90.00
_cell.angle_beta   90.00
_cell.angle_gamma   90.00
#
_symmetry.space_group_name_H-M   'P 1'
#
loop_
_entity.id
_entity.type
_entity.pdbx_description
1 polymer ?
#
loop_
_entity_poly.entity_id
_entity_poly.type
_entity_poly.pdbx_seq_one_letter_code
_entity_poly.pdbx_strand_id
1 'polypeptide(L)'
;MGLTFTYFYNSPSYAGRAGDVLEDNPVGRLKVFVYELLKKYNKKILQKDPRCLTHMFAAEIFMHRFLLSSPVHTLNPDEADWFYTPVYTTCNLTPNGLPLPFKSPRMMRSAIQLISSNWPYWNRTEGADHFFIVPHDFGACFHYQEKKAIERGILPLLWRSTLVQTFGQRNHVCLKQGSITIPPYAPPQKMLGN
;
A
#
# COMPACT_ATOMS: atom_id res chain seq x y z
N MET A 1 -48.97 2.25 -43.48
CA MET A 1 -50.12 2.37 -42.57
C MET A 1 -50.32 1.02 -41.90
N GLY A 2 -50.60 0.95 -40.60
CA GLY A 2 -50.51 -0.27 -39.81
C GLY A 2 -49.70 0.00 -38.53
N LEU A 3 -50.38 0.43 -37.48
CA LEU A 3 -49.80 0.86 -36.21
C LEU A 3 -50.00 -0.20 -35.13
N THR A 4 -48.98 -0.41 -34.30
CA THR A 4 -49.07 -1.14 -33.04
C THR A 4 -49.33 -0.16 -31.89
N PHE A 5 -50.22 -0.51 -30.95
CA PHE A 5 -50.26 0.12 -29.61
C PHE A 5 -50.72 -0.87 -28.53
N THR A 6 -49.75 -1.24 -27.68
CA THR A 6 -49.80 -1.40 -26.20
C THR A 6 -51.01 -1.99 -25.47
N TYR A 7 -50.69 -2.77 -24.42
CA TYR A 7 -51.47 -2.83 -23.17
C TYR A 7 -50.55 -2.54 -21.95
N PHE A 8 -51.16 -2.07 -20.86
CA PHE A 8 -50.52 -1.81 -19.56
C PHE A 8 -50.93 -2.93 -18.56
N TYR A 9 -50.40 -3.10 -17.34
CA TYR A 9 -49.60 -2.24 -16.43
C TYR A 9 -48.42 -3.08 -15.83
N ASN A 10 -47.85 -3.00 -14.60
CA ASN A 10 -48.19 -2.30 -13.35
C ASN A 10 -47.00 -2.17 -12.38
N SER A 11 -46.67 -0.93 -11.95
CA SER A 11 -46.09 -0.53 -10.62
C SER A 11 -44.78 -1.17 -10.06
N PRO A 12 -44.12 -0.57 -9.04
CA PRO A 12 -43.57 0.79 -9.09
C PRO A 12 -42.10 0.92 -8.57
N SER A 13 -41.35 1.85 -9.18
CA SER A 13 -40.24 2.64 -8.63
C SER A 13 -39.36 2.09 -7.48
N TYR A 14 -38.21 1.49 -7.82
CA TYR A 14 -36.95 1.62 -7.05
C TYR A 14 -35.72 1.71 -7.99
N ALA A 15 -35.83 2.53 -9.04
CA ALA A 15 -34.74 2.81 -9.97
C ALA A 15 -33.74 3.83 -9.39
N GLY A 16 -32.97 3.42 -8.37
CA GLY A 16 -31.71 4.11 -8.04
C GLY A 16 -30.81 4.08 -9.28
N ARG A 17 -30.30 5.25 -9.69
CA ARG A 17 -29.61 5.38 -10.99
C ARG A 17 -28.30 4.59 -11.00
N ALA A 18 -28.24 3.57 -11.84
CA ALA A 18 -26.99 2.88 -12.17
C ALA A 18 -26.00 3.77 -12.98
N GLY A 19 -26.40 4.98 -13.39
CA GLY A 19 -25.50 5.96 -14.03
C GLY A 19 -24.59 6.68 -13.03
N ASP A 20 -25.07 6.95 -11.81
CA ASP A 20 -24.40 7.83 -10.85
C ASP A 20 -23.09 7.23 -10.30
N VAL A 21 -22.89 5.91 -10.46
CA VAL A 21 -21.68 5.17 -10.05
C VAL A 21 -20.51 5.34 -11.04
N LEU A 22 -20.77 5.91 -12.23
CA LEU A 22 -19.74 6.16 -13.26
C LEU A 22 -19.33 7.63 -13.40
N GLU A 23 -20.02 8.55 -12.71
CA GLU A 23 -19.65 9.98 -12.65
C GLU A 23 -18.74 10.33 -11.46
N ASP A 24 -18.45 9.37 -10.58
CA ASP A 24 -17.55 9.53 -9.42
C ASP A 24 -16.07 9.57 -9.88
N ASN A 25 -15.71 10.64 -10.59
CA ASN A 25 -14.36 10.89 -11.07
C ASN A 25 -13.42 11.18 -9.88
N PRO A 26 -12.42 10.31 -9.58
CA PRO A 26 -11.53 10.50 -8.44
C PRO A 26 -10.49 11.62 -8.67
N VAL A 27 -10.33 12.09 -9.91
CA VAL A 27 -9.35 13.11 -10.28
C VAL A 27 -9.74 14.46 -9.66
N GLY A 28 -9.14 14.75 -8.50
CA GLY A 28 -9.31 16.00 -7.77
C GLY A 28 -9.75 15.85 -6.31
N ARG A 29 -10.20 14.66 -5.87
CA ARG A 29 -10.71 14.42 -4.50
C ARG A 29 -9.71 13.77 -3.55
N LEU A 30 -8.61 13.21 -4.06
CA LEU A 30 -7.53 12.64 -3.27
C LEU A 30 -6.17 13.04 -3.87
N LYS A 31 -5.27 13.50 -3.02
CA LYS A 31 -3.90 13.93 -3.34
C LYS A 31 -2.89 13.17 -2.48
N VAL A 32 -2.04 12.40 -3.13
CA VAL A 32 -0.96 11.62 -2.50
C VAL A 32 0.40 12.20 -2.87
N PHE A 33 1.16 12.66 -1.88
CA PHE A 33 2.56 13.05 -2.06
C PHE A 33 3.49 11.85 -1.88
N VAL A 34 4.47 11.67 -2.77
CA VAL A 34 5.45 10.58 -2.70
C VAL A 34 6.82 11.12 -2.32
N TYR A 35 7.38 10.69 -1.19
CA TYR A 35 8.71 11.15 -0.75
C TYR A 35 9.83 10.70 -1.69
N GLU A 36 10.65 11.66 -2.14
CA GLU A 36 11.89 11.43 -2.87
C GLU A 36 13.00 10.86 -1.98
N LEU A 37 12.88 9.58 -1.61
CA LEU A 37 13.88 8.90 -0.79
C LEU A 37 15.18 8.61 -1.56
N LEU A 38 16.30 8.75 -0.86
CA LEU A 38 17.62 8.31 -1.33
C LEU A 38 17.56 6.87 -1.85
N LYS A 39 18.16 6.61 -3.04
CA LYS A 39 18.09 5.31 -3.75
C LYS A 39 18.45 4.08 -2.88
N LYS A 40 19.16 4.26 -1.76
CA LYS A 40 19.48 3.21 -0.76
C LYS A 40 18.24 2.57 -0.08
N TYR A 41 17.09 3.26 -0.04
CA TYR A 41 15.85 2.74 0.55
C TYR A 41 14.95 1.99 -0.44
N ASN A 42 15.25 2.05 -1.75
CA ASN A 42 14.40 1.44 -2.79
C ASN A 42 15.19 0.97 -4.01
N LYS A 43 15.54 1.86 -4.94
CA LYS A 43 16.07 1.54 -6.28
C LYS A 43 17.37 0.72 -6.22
N LYS A 44 18.29 0.98 -5.27
CA LYS A 44 19.52 0.17 -5.06
C LYS A 44 19.26 -1.22 -4.48
N ILE A 45 18.17 -1.41 -3.74
CA ILE A 45 17.80 -2.72 -3.18
C ILE A 45 17.28 -3.61 -4.31
N LEU A 46 16.35 -3.06 -5.10
CA LEU A 46 15.80 -3.72 -6.27
C LEU A 46 16.86 -4.05 -7.34
N GLN A 47 17.83 -3.16 -7.54
CA GLN A 47 18.99 -3.43 -8.41
C GLN A 47 19.89 -4.56 -7.90
N LYS A 48 19.93 -4.80 -6.59
CA LYS A 48 20.71 -5.88 -5.98
C LYS A 48 19.98 -7.23 -6.03
N ASP A 49 18.66 -7.23 -5.84
CA ASP A 49 17.84 -8.45 -5.86
C ASP A 49 16.60 -8.28 -6.77
N PRO A 50 16.77 -8.44 -8.10
CA PRO A 50 15.69 -8.27 -9.07
C PRO A 50 14.59 -9.33 -8.93
N ARG A 51 14.82 -10.42 -8.18
CA ARG A 51 13.79 -11.43 -7.88
C ARG A 51 12.59 -10.83 -7.15
N CYS A 52 12.75 -9.69 -6.48
CA CYS A 52 11.63 -8.98 -5.86
C CYS A 52 10.57 -8.53 -6.87
N LEU A 53 10.85 -8.44 -8.19
CA LEU A 53 9.85 -8.14 -9.23
C LEU A 53 8.81 -9.26 -9.44
N THR A 54 9.13 -10.49 -9.04
CA THR A 54 8.26 -11.67 -9.23
C THR A 54 7.92 -12.38 -7.92
N HIS A 55 8.42 -11.88 -6.79
CA HIS A 55 8.14 -12.37 -5.44
C HIS A 55 6.81 -11.81 -4.89
N MET A 56 6.22 -12.49 -3.90
CA MET A 56 4.98 -12.04 -3.23
C MET A 56 5.04 -10.61 -2.65
N PHE A 57 6.26 -10.14 -2.38
CA PHE A 57 6.57 -8.82 -1.82
C PHE A 57 6.59 -7.68 -2.84
N ALA A 58 6.47 -7.96 -4.14
CA ALA A 58 6.60 -6.93 -5.19
C ALA A 58 5.59 -5.77 -5.07
N ALA A 59 4.54 -5.93 -4.26
CA ALA A 59 3.58 -4.88 -3.90
C ALA A 59 4.26 -3.55 -3.50
N GLU A 60 5.39 -3.58 -2.77
CA GLU A 60 6.10 -2.34 -2.39
C GLU A 60 6.73 -1.61 -3.61
N ILE A 61 7.07 -2.36 -4.67
CA ILE A 61 7.58 -1.83 -5.95
C ILE A 61 6.41 -1.34 -6.83
N PHE A 62 5.39 -2.18 -7.00
CA PHE A 62 4.30 -1.90 -7.94
C PHE A 62 3.36 -0.81 -7.45
N MET A 63 3.10 -0.70 -6.15
CA MET A 63 2.37 0.45 -5.58
C MET A 63 3.15 1.75 -5.78
N HIS A 64 4.47 1.76 -5.55
CA HIS A 64 5.30 2.94 -5.79
C HIS A 64 5.30 3.36 -7.27
N ARG A 65 5.40 2.41 -8.21
CA ARG A 65 5.27 2.69 -9.64
C ARG A 65 3.89 3.23 -10.00
N PHE A 66 2.83 2.57 -9.53
CA PHE A 66 1.45 2.96 -9.77
C PHE A 66 1.17 4.39 -9.30
N LEU A 67 1.54 4.71 -8.05
CA LEU A 67 1.36 6.05 -7.49
C LEU A 67 2.08 7.11 -8.31
N LEU A 68 3.35 6.91 -8.68
CA LEU A 68 4.09 7.88 -9.50
C LEU A 68 3.45 8.16 -10.88
N SER A 69 2.65 7.23 -11.41
CA SER A 69 1.90 7.36 -12.66
C SER A 69 0.40 7.67 -12.49
N SER A 70 -0.09 7.84 -11.25
CA SER A 70 -1.52 7.94 -10.97
C SER A 70 -2.02 9.38 -10.93
N PRO A 71 -3.23 9.71 -11.40
CA PRO A 71 -3.81 11.05 -11.32
C PRO A 71 -3.97 11.62 -9.90
N VAL A 72 -3.89 10.79 -8.85
CA VAL A 72 -3.89 11.24 -7.44
C VAL A 72 -2.52 11.74 -6.98
N HIS A 73 -1.46 11.55 -7.75
CA HIS A 73 -0.12 12.00 -7.36
C HIS A 73 -0.02 13.52 -7.38
N THR A 74 0.40 14.11 -6.27
CA THR A 74 0.76 15.53 -6.19
C THR A 74 2.26 15.71 -5.99
N LEU A 75 2.81 16.68 -6.71
CA LEU A 75 4.17 17.20 -6.47
C LEU A 75 4.17 18.34 -5.44
N ASN A 76 3.00 18.92 -5.13
CA ASN A 76 2.82 19.89 -4.06
C ASN A 76 2.41 19.15 -2.76
N PRO A 77 3.27 19.07 -1.73
CA PRO A 77 2.94 18.43 -0.46
C PRO A 77 1.94 19.22 0.38
N ASP A 78 1.74 20.52 0.13
CA ASP A 78 0.78 21.34 0.87
C ASP A 78 -0.66 21.14 0.36
N GLU A 79 -0.83 20.52 -0.80
CA GLU A 79 -2.10 20.01 -1.35
C GLU A 79 -2.39 18.54 -0.96
N ALA A 80 -1.50 17.87 -0.21
CA ALA A 80 -1.58 16.41 -0.05
C ALA A 80 -2.41 15.98 1.18
N ASP A 81 -3.46 15.20 0.94
CA ASP A 81 -4.25 14.51 1.97
C ASP A 81 -3.46 13.34 2.61
N TRP A 82 -2.55 12.73 1.84
CA TRP A 82 -1.85 11.52 2.25
C TRP A 82 -0.40 11.45 1.76
N PHE A 83 0.47 10.85 2.57
CA PHE A 83 1.91 10.83 2.36
C PHE A 83 2.45 9.41 2.22
N TYR A 84 3.02 9.09 1.05
CA TYR A 84 3.61 7.79 0.78
C TYR A 84 5.15 7.82 0.92
N THR A 85 5.68 6.91 1.74
CA THR A 85 7.13 6.77 1.97
C THR A 85 7.66 5.48 1.31
N PRO A 86 8.27 5.54 0.11
CA PRO A 86 8.61 4.36 -0.70
C PRO A 86 9.86 3.60 -0.21
N VAL A 87 9.73 2.88 0.90
CA VAL A 87 10.78 2.02 1.49
C VAL A 87 10.59 0.57 1.05
N TYR A 88 11.57 -0.01 0.35
CA TYR A 88 11.52 -1.42 -0.07
C TYR A 88 12.12 -2.32 1.03
N THR A 89 11.34 -2.49 2.09
CA THR A 89 11.77 -3.20 3.32
C THR A 89 11.91 -4.70 3.14
N THR A 90 11.20 -5.30 2.19
CA THR A 90 11.18 -6.75 1.96
C THR A 90 12.07 -7.21 0.81
N CYS A 91 12.37 -6.40 -0.21
CA CYS A 91 13.21 -6.76 -1.37
C CYS A 91 14.70 -7.11 -1.10
N ASN A 92 15.12 -7.33 0.14
CA ASN A 92 16.49 -7.72 0.49
C ASN A 92 16.46 -9.16 1.02
N LEU A 93 16.36 -10.12 0.10
CA LEU A 93 16.05 -11.51 0.42
C LEU A 93 17.32 -12.32 0.77
N THR A 94 17.11 -13.42 1.47
CA THR A 94 18.07 -14.54 1.56
C THR A 94 18.17 -15.28 0.21
N PRO A 95 19.15 -16.19 0.01
CA PRO A 95 19.14 -17.10 -1.14
C PRO A 95 17.79 -17.81 -1.31
N ASN A 96 17.19 -18.26 -0.20
CA ASN A 96 15.93 -19.00 -0.14
C ASN A 96 14.67 -18.11 -0.21
N GLY A 97 14.78 -16.82 -0.57
CA GLY A 97 13.63 -15.92 -0.76
C GLY A 97 13.02 -15.32 0.51
N LEU A 98 13.46 -15.72 1.71
CA LEU A 98 12.98 -15.12 2.97
C LEU A 98 13.49 -13.68 3.14
N PRO A 99 12.67 -12.74 3.66
CA PRO A 99 13.08 -11.37 3.95
C PRO A 99 14.01 -11.30 5.18
N LEU A 100 14.88 -10.30 5.25
CA LEU A 100 15.91 -10.19 6.31
C LEU A 100 15.43 -9.41 7.55
N PRO A 101 15.04 -10.08 8.66
CA PRO A 101 14.18 -9.52 9.70
C PRO A 101 14.84 -8.46 10.62
N PHE A 102 16.15 -8.25 10.50
CA PHE A 102 16.86 -7.17 11.22
C PHE A 102 17.14 -5.96 10.34
N LYS A 103 17.10 -6.11 9.00
CA LYS A 103 17.36 -5.02 8.06
C LYS A 103 16.10 -4.20 7.81
N SER A 104 14.96 -4.85 7.64
CA SER A 104 13.66 -4.22 7.39
C SER A 104 13.26 -3.16 8.45
N PRO A 105 13.24 -3.45 9.77
CA PRO A 105 12.84 -2.44 10.76
C PRO A 105 13.89 -1.33 10.95
N ARG A 106 15.18 -1.64 10.79
CA ARG A 106 16.27 -0.64 10.84
C ARG A 106 16.21 0.31 9.64
N MET A 107 15.88 -0.22 8.46
CA MET A 107 15.68 0.56 7.24
C MET A 107 14.46 1.47 7.36
N MET A 108 13.33 0.95 7.84
CA MET A 108 12.11 1.73 8.07
C MET A 108 12.37 2.86 9.07
N ARG A 109 12.98 2.58 10.23
CA ARG A 109 13.39 3.60 11.22
C ARG A 109 14.28 4.67 10.60
N SER A 110 15.26 4.28 9.77
CA SER A 110 16.18 5.22 9.11
C SER A 110 15.55 5.99 7.95
N ALA A 111 14.46 5.51 7.36
CA ALA A 111 13.67 6.24 6.37
C ALA A 111 12.77 7.27 7.05
N ILE A 112 12.06 6.86 8.11
CA ILE A 112 11.23 7.74 8.95
C ILE A 112 12.08 8.88 9.53
N GLN A 113 13.24 8.57 10.12
CA GLN A 113 14.17 9.56 10.64
C GLN A 113 14.65 10.57 9.58
N LEU A 114 14.82 10.12 8.32
CA LEU A 114 15.22 11.01 7.23
C LEU A 114 14.08 11.93 6.79
N ILE A 115 12.83 11.42 6.74
CA ILE A 115 11.70 12.28 6.37
C ILE A 115 11.34 13.26 7.48
N SER A 116 11.49 12.87 8.75
CA SER A 116 11.25 13.74 9.91
C SER A 116 12.33 14.79 10.14
N SER A 117 13.56 14.60 9.63
CA SER A 117 14.63 15.61 9.72
C SER A 117 14.60 16.62 8.57
N ASN A 118 14.07 16.23 7.40
CA ASN A 118 14.21 17.00 6.17
C ASN A 118 12.93 17.70 5.71
N TRP A 119 11.75 17.27 6.17
CA TRP A 119 10.46 17.87 5.81
C TRP A 119 9.52 17.94 7.02
N PRO A 120 8.66 18.97 7.14
CA PRO A 120 7.81 19.16 8.31
C PRO A 120 6.65 18.15 8.39
N TYR A 121 6.24 17.57 7.26
CA TYR A 121 4.96 16.85 7.13
C TYR A 121 4.85 15.62 8.04
N TRP A 122 5.94 14.90 8.32
CA TRP A 122 5.91 13.78 9.29
C TRP A 122 5.65 14.27 10.72
N ASN A 123 6.29 15.37 11.11
CA ASN A 123 6.23 15.89 12.49
C ASN A 123 4.88 16.55 12.79
N ARG A 124 4.17 17.05 11.78
CA ARG A 124 2.81 17.62 11.88
C ARG A 124 1.81 16.66 12.53
N THR A 125 1.94 15.36 12.26
CA THR A 125 0.93 14.34 12.59
C THR A 125 1.50 13.11 13.28
N GLU A 126 2.82 13.08 13.52
CA GLU A 126 3.59 11.90 13.92
C GLU A 126 3.31 10.67 13.01
N GLY A 127 3.11 10.93 11.72
CA GLY A 127 2.86 9.88 10.73
C GLY A 127 1.41 9.45 10.56
N ALA A 128 0.41 10.17 11.09
CA ALA A 128 -1.00 9.75 11.02
C ALA A 128 -1.62 9.91 9.61
N ASP A 129 -1.16 10.89 8.83
CA ASP A 129 -1.48 11.10 7.40
C ASP A 129 -0.48 10.38 6.47
N HIS A 130 0.32 9.45 7.01
CA HIS A 130 1.27 8.64 6.25
C HIS A 130 0.77 7.21 6.07
N PHE A 131 1.12 6.60 4.94
CA PHE A 131 0.92 5.18 4.72
C PHE A 131 2.16 4.46 4.19
N PHE A 132 2.27 3.18 4.56
CA PHE A 132 3.41 2.33 4.24
C PHE A 132 2.94 0.98 3.69
N ILE A 133 3.60 0.49 2.64
CA ILE A 133 3.39 -0.89 2.17
C ILE A 133 4.34 -1.79 2.97
N VAL A 134 3.77 -2.74 3.69
CA VAL A 134 4.51 -3.70 4.52
C VAL A 134 4.06 -5.13 4.17
N PRO A 135 4.47 -5.67 3.02
CA PRO A 135 3.96 -6.93 2.48
C PRO A 135 4.65 -8.17 3.09
N HIS A 136 5.43 -7.98 4.16
CA HIS A 136 6.12 -9.02 4.91
C HIS A 136 5.13 -10.03 5.52
N ASP A 137 5.56 -11.27 5.72
CA ASP A 137 4.80 -12.39 6.29
C ASP A 137 3.98 -11.99 7.53
N PHE A 138 4.55 -11.20 8.45
CA PHE A 138 3.87 -10.63 9.62
C PHE A 138 3.88 -9.08 9.61
N GLY A 139 3.71 -8.48 8.43
CA GLY A 139 3.55 -7.03 8.24
C GLY A 139 4.62 -6.18 8.94
N ALA A 140 4.17 -5.16 9.67
CA ALA A 140 5.04 -4.20 10.38
C ALA A 140 5.75 -4.75 11.64
N CYS A 141 5.59 -6.04 11.98
CA CYS A 141 6.47 -6.73 12.94
C CYS A 141 7.84 -7.09 12.33
N PHE A 142 7.95 -7.07 10.99
CA PHE A 142 9.17 -7.32 10.23
C PHE A 142 9.93 -8.60 10.66
N HIS A 143 9.20 -9.70 10.79
CA HIS A 143 9.75 -11.03 11.09
C HIS A 143 8.96 -12.10 10.33
N TYR A 144 9.61 -13.22 9.97
CA TYR A 144 8.99 -14.33 9.22
C TYR A 144 8.61 -15.53 10.10
N GLN A 145 9.18 -15.64 11.31
CA GLN A 145 8.76 -16.60 12.34
C GLN A 145 7.75 -15.94 13.28
N GLU A 146 6.58 -16.56 13.47
CA GLU A 146 5.44 -16.02 14.25
C GLU A 146 5.83 -15.63 15.68
N LYS A 147 6.39 -16.55 16.49
CA LYS A 147 6.78 -16.28 17.88
C LYS A 147 7.66 -15.03 18.02
N LYS A 148 8.60 -14.84 17.09
CA LYS A 148 9.51 -13.68 17.06
C LYS A 148 8.88 -12.42 16.44
N ALA A 149 7.78 -12.54 15.71
CA ALA A 149 6.92 -11.41 15.35
C ALA A 149 6.09 -10.96 16.57
N ILE A 150 5.51 -11.92 17.31
CA ILE A 150 4.74 -11.67 18.54
C ILE A 150 5.61 -11.01 19.62
N GLU A 151 6.81 -11.54 19.88
CA GLU A 151 7.78 -10.96 20.83
C GLU A 151 8.20 -9.51 20.50
N ARG A 152 8.01 -9.05 19.25
CA ARG A 152 8.39 -7.70 18.80
C ARG A 152 7.22 -6.73 18.76
N GLY A 153 6.04 -7.21 18.33
CA GLY A 153 4.94 -6.35 17.93
C GLY A 153 5.27 -5.46 16.72
N ILE A 154 4.32 -4.60 16.36
CA ILE A 154 4.47 -3.59 15.30
C ILE A 154 5.58 -2.59 15.66
N LEU A 155 6.41 -2.22 14.69
CA LEU A 155 7.45 -1.17 14.86
C LEU A 155 6.81 0.14 15.39
N PRO A 156 7.23 0.68 16.56
CA PRO A 156 6.52 1.78 17.23
C PRO A 156 6.23 3.03 16.38
N LEU A 157 7.16 3.39 15.49
CA LEU A 157 7.04 4.54 14.59
C LEU A 157 5.91 4.42 13.54
N LEU A 158 5.22 3.27 13.49
CA LEU A 158 4.12 3.00 12.56
C LEU A 158 2.74 2.90 13.24
N TRP A 159 2.64 3.18 14.56
CA TRP A 159 1.36 3.04 15.27
C TRP A 159 0.30 4.08 14.89
N ARG A 160 0.69 5.26 14.42
CA ARG A 160 -0.28 6.27 13.93
C ARG A 160 -0.61 6.07 12.44
N SER A 161 0.36 5.63 11.65
CA SER A 161 0.25 5.46 10.19
C SER A 161 -0.75 4.41 9.73
N THR A 162 -1.21 4.54 8.49
CA THR A 162 -1.96 3.48 7.80
C THR A 162 -0.99 2.44 7.24
N LEU A 163 -1.28 1.16 7.49
CA LEU A 163 -0.48 0.06 6.98
C LEU A 163 -1.24 -0.66 5.87
N VAL A 164 -0.61 -0.76 4.71
CA VAL A 164 -1.08 -1.57 3.59
C VAL A 164 -0.31 -2.88 3.65
N GLN A 165 -0.97 -3.95 4.08
CA GLN A 165 -0.31 -5.20 4.50
C GLN A 165 -0.93 -6.43 3.86
N THR A 166 -0.11 -7.46 3.61
CA THR A 166 -0.55 -8.78 3.15
C THR A 166 -1.02 -9.67 4.30
N PHE A 167 -0.52 -9.42 5.51
CA PHE A 167 -0.91 -10.14 6.73
C PHE A 167 -2.33 -9.75 7.18
N GLY A 168 -3.30 -10.66 7.05
CA GLY A 168 -4.72 -10.43 7.36
C GLY A 168 -5.30 -11.23 8.54
N GLN A 169 -4.48 -11.96 9.30
CA GLN A 169 -4.96 -12.81 10.41
C GLN A 169 -5.50 -11.95 11.56
N ARG A 170 -6.80 -12.11 11.85
CA ARG A 170 -7.49 -11.44 12.95
C ARG A 170 -6.94 -11.91 14.30
N ASN A 171 -7.08 -11.06 15.33
CA ASN A 171 -6.67 -11.32 16.71
C ASN A 171 -5.16 -11.62 16.89
N HIS A 172 -4.32 -11.16 15.98
CA HIS A 172 -2.86 -11.31 16.05
C HIS A 172 -2.15 -9.95 16.13
N VAL A 173 -1.12 -9.81 16.98
CA VAL A 173 -0.49 -8.52 17.33
C VAL A 173 0.21 -7.78 16.17
N CYS A 174 0.35 -8.43 15.01
CA CYS A 174 0.90 -7.86 13.78
C CYS A 174 -0.17 -7.35 12.78
N LEU A 175 -1.46 -7.49 13.12
CA LEU A 175 -2.54 -6.81 12.41
C LEU A 175 -2.90 -5.53 13.17
N LYS A 176 -2.56 -4.37 12.60
CA LYS A 176 -2.97 -3.07 13.14
C LYS A 176 -4.45 -2.83 12.80
N GLN A 177 -5.22 -2.28 13.75
CA GLN A 177 -6.59 -1.84 13.47
C GLN A 177 -6.56 -0.65 12.49
N GLY A 178 -7.46 -0.66 11.51
CA GLY A 178 -7.46 0.32 10.42
C GLY A 178 -6.41 0.07 9.32
N SER A 179 -5.70 -1.06 9.34
CA SER A 179 -4.89 -1.47 8.19
C SER A 179 -5.73 -1.80 6.96
N ILE A 180 -5.19 -1.51 5.78
CA ILE A 180 -5.72 -1.97 4.50
C ILE A 180 -5.05 -3.33 4.20
N THR A 181 -5.84 -4.40 4.19
CA THR A 181 -5.32 -5.73 3.81
C THR A 181 -5.38 -5.87 2.29
N ILE A 182 -4.26 -6.20 1.66
CA ILE A 182 -4.14 -6.45 0.21
C ILE A 182 -3.69 -7.89 -0.06
N PRO A 183 -4.01 -8.48 -1.24
CA PRO A 183 -3.42 -9.75 -1.62
C PRO A 183 -1.89 -9.64 -1.78
N PRO A 184 -1.13 -10.73 -1.56
CA PRO A 184 0.26 -10.80 -2.00
C PRO A 184 0.36 -10.62 -3.52
N TYR A 185 1.50 -10.11 -4.00
CA TYR A 185 1.70 -9.95 -5.44
C TYR A 185 1.80 -11.30 -6.15
N ALA A 186 0.92 -11.51 -7.14
CA ALA A 186 1.01 -12.60 -8.10
C ALA A 186 1.42 -12.04 -9.48
N PRO A 187 2.48 -12.55 -10.13
CA PRO A 187 2.79 -12.22 -11.52
C PRO A 187 1.59 -12.52 -12.43
N PRO A 188 1.18 -11.62 -13.35
CA PRO A 188 0.01 -11.83 -14.21
C PRO A 188 0.00 -13.15 -14.97
N GLN A 189 1.17 -13.63 -15.40
CA GLN A 189 1.34 -14.93 -16.06
C GLN A 189 0.84 -16.10 -15.20
N LYS A 190 1.03 -16.04 -13.87
CA LYS A 190 0.54 -17.06 -12.93
C LYS A 190 -0.95 -16.95 -12.61
N MET A 191 -1.57 -15.81 -12.92
CA MET A 191 -3.02 -15.59 -12.76
C MET A 191 -3.83 -16.04 -13.98
N LEU A 192 -3.18 -16.18 -15.14
CA LEU A 192 -3.84 -16.47 -16.43
C LEU A 192 -3.91 -17.96 -16.80
N GLY A 193 -3.28 -18.85 -16.03
CA GLY A 193 -3.53 -20.30 -16.11
C GLY A 193 -2.96 -21.03 -17.33
N ASN A 194 -1.93 -20.46 -17.99
CA ASN A 194 -1.16 -21.10 -19.07
C ASN A 194 0.08 -21.83 -18.53
#